data_AF-A0A6L9U2G2-F1
#
_entry.id   AF-A0A6L9U2G2-F1
#
_cell.length_a   1.000
_cell.length_b   1.000
_cell.length_c   1.000
_cell.angle_alpha   90.00
_cell.angle_beta   90.00
_cell.angle_gamma   90.00
#
_symmetry.space_group_name_H-M   'P 1'
#
loop_
_entity.id
_entity.type
_entity.pdbx_description
1 polymer ?
#
loop_
_entity_poly.entity_id
_entity_poly.type
_entity_poly.pdbx_seq_one_letter_code
_entity_poly.pdbx_strand_id
1 'polypeptide(L)'
;MNTAPNSNQFSQYLIGAPNAQPGPAAALPASPEVRDERALPSVRTFDVFDTLIARRCVEPAKVFEIVGKRADLPGFAAARKQAEAKIAKHPYNFDMIYDELAAALQLDPIQTAALKALEIDVELEQVIPIAENMALVRHGDVLISDMYLGHDMIRKLLDKAGLDKKVSLIVTSDGKRSGAIWPLAQANLSIEEHLGDNLHSDVEMPGRYDIANRHTGIFGLNPVEDVLTQIGLRQLAELCRETRLSTWSANPQSRTVQVVQASLNFPIMLLGSVALARLAARLGKRSILFSSRDCDSWMPLFDKVAQRIGFTCRSTYFYTSRLAKMQPSPSYTRYARQLISDDALIVDLCGTGWSLANFAATIGLRNVPVFFVHKLPAAAAYETMAATPQTCQFHSLVPAGQAAVQNTMLEMCNYATHGMVEDVRLIQDFAIPVFAEDNRSPETLAIVEAQQDCFRAGLRLMENYDLHEVFALDDASLVAVTTALYEMLSQQMELRSIYGSSHTAEESSVRRALGCA
;
A
#
# COMPACT_ATOMS: atom_id res chain seq x y z
N MET A 1 25.31 26.86 2.00
CA MET A 1 26.22 26.38 3.06
C MET A 1 25.47 26.46 4.38
N ASN A 2 24.97 25.33 4.86
CA ASN A 2 24.71 25.09 6.26
C ASN A 2 24.63 23.59 6.45
N THR A 3 25.24 23.16 7.54
CA THR A 3 25.89 21.88 7.77
C THR A 3 24.92 20.78 8.20
N ALA A 4 25.26 19.55 7.81
CA ALA A 4 24.59 18.32 8.21
C ALA A 4 24.47 18.17 9.75
N PRO A 5 23.43 17.50 10.28
CA PRO A 5 23.39 17.14 11.68
C PRO A 5 24.29 15.93 11.96
N ASN A 6 25.15 16.09 12.95
CA ASN A 6 26.04 15.07 13.50
C ASN A 6 25.25 13.92 14.14
N SER A 7 25.75 12.71 13.88
CA SER A 7 25.53 11.49 14.64
C SER A 7 26.02 11.65 16.08
N ASN A 8 25.15 12.11 16.99
CA ASN A 8 25.23 11.89 18.45
C ASN A 8 24.06 12.59 19.16
N GLN A 9 22.87 11.99 19.13
CA GLN A 9 21.79 12.29 20.09
C GLN A 9 21.01 11.03 20.49
N PHE A 10 21.70 9.88 20.53
CA PHE A 10 21.23 8.69 21.24
C PHE A 10 22.00 8.62 22.56
N SER A 11 21.38 9.10 23.64
CA SER A 11 21.71 8.89 25.07
C SER A 11 21.62 10.21 25.84
N GLN A 12 20.43 10.57 26.32
CA GLN A 12 20.21 11.36 27.55
C GLN A 12 18.72 11.64 27.73
N TYR A 13 17.95 10.65 28.21
CA TYR A 13 16.69 10.89 28.94
C TYR A 13 16.48 9.75 29.93
N LEU A 14 17.31 9.73 30.97
CA LEU A 14 17.05 9.00 32.22
C LEU A 14 17.51 9.92 33.36
N ILE A 15 16.68 9.99 34.40
CA ILE A 15 16.84 10.62 35.72
C ILE A 15 16.18 12.01 35.88
N GLY A 16 15.11 12.03 36.69
CA GLY A 16 14.72 13.21 37.47
C GLY A 16 13.21 13.50 37.56
N ALA A 17 12.42 12.67 38.24
CA ALA A 17 11.08 13.05 38.71
C ALA A 17 11.15 13.56 40.16
N PRO A 18 10.57 14.73 40.50
CA PRO A 18 10.28 15.08 41.89
C PRO A 18 8.96 14.45 42.34
N ASN A 19 9.01 13.76 43.49
CA ASN A 19 7.86 13.17 44.18
C ASN A 19 6.82 14.24 44.55
N ALA A 20 5.58 14.06 44.10
CA ALA A 20 4.41 14.72 44.69
C ALA A 20 3.36 13.65 45.04
N GLN A 21 3.06 13.51 46.33
CA GLN A 21 2.01 12.63 46.82
C GLN A 21 0.62 13.19 46.43
N PRO A 22 -0.34 12.33 46.04
CA PRO A 22 -1.72 12.76 45.83
C PRO A 22 -2.46 12.92 47.17
N GLY A 23 -3.15 14.05 47.33
CA GLY A 23 -4.10 14.29 48.43
C GLY A 23 -5.39 13.47 48.29
N PRO A 24 -6.16 13.28 49.37
CA PRO A 24 -7.29 12.35 49.38
C PRO A 24 -8.49 12.91 48.59
N ALA A 25 -9.00 12.11 47.65
CA ALA A 25 -10.27 12.35 46.99
C ALA A 25 -11.44 12.02 47.94
N ALA A 26 -12.48 12.85 47.94
CA ALA A 26 -13.68 12.66 48.74
C ALA A 26 -14.45 11.41 48.29
N ALA A 27 -14.74 10.52 49.24
CA ALA A 27 -15.47 9.29 49.02
C ALA A 27 -16.96 9.54 48.73
N LEU A 28 -17.47 8.97 47.63
CA LEU A 28 -18.89 8.77 47.40
C LEU A 28 -19.38 7.52 48.14
N PRO A 29 -20.64 7.48 48.61
CA PRO A 29 -21.12 6.39 49.46
C PRO A 29 -21.25 5.09 48.67
N ALA A 30 -20.54 4.05 49.13
CA ALA A 30 -20.65 2.70 48.61
C ALA A 30 -22.02 2.11 48.98
N SER A 31 -22.78 1.73 47.96
CA SER A 31 -23.89 0.77 48.13
C SER A 31 -23.28 -0.65 48.19
N PRO A 32 -23.83 -1.58 48.98
CA PRO A 32 -23.26 -2.91 49.10
C PRO A 32 -23.55 -3.72 47.83
N GLU A 33 -22.62 -3.73 46.89
CA GLU A 33 -22.66 -4.66 45.76
C GLU A 33 -22.29 -6.05 46.25
N VAL A 34 -23.25 -6.96 46.14
CA VAL A 34 -23.03 -8.40 46.23
C VAL A 34 -21.92 -8.76 45.24
N ARG A 35 -20.74 -9.15 45.72
CA ARG A 35 -19.67 -9.65 44.85
C ARG A 35 -20.15 -10.95 44.21
N ASP A 36 -20.43 -10.91 42.91
CA ASP A 36 -20.68 -12.11 42.12
C ASP A 36 -19.40 -12.99 42.20
N GLU A 37 -19.52 -14.20 42.76
CA GLU A 37 -18.38 -15.12 42.96
C GLU A 37 -17.87 -15.73 41.63
N ARG A 38 -18.48 -15.38 40.50
CA ARG A 38 -18.05 -15.82 39.17
C ARG A 38 -16.73 -15.15 38.78
N ALA A 39 -15.86 -15.94 38.13
CA ALA A 39 -14.63 -15.41 37.56
C ALA A 39 -14.93 -14.31 36.53
N LEU A 40 -14.16 -13.22 36.60
CA LEU A 40 -14.26 -12.13 35.62
C LEU A 40 -13.94 -12.65 34.21
N PRO A 41 -14.63 -12.17 33.16
CA PRO A 41 -14.32 -12.54 31.79
C PRO A 41 -12.89 -12.11 31.42
N SER A 42 -12.12 -13.03 30.84
CA SER A 42 -10.80 -12.75 30.26
C SER A 42 -10.99 -12.11 28.88
N VAL A 43 -10.45 -10.91 28.68
CA VAL A 43 -10.59 -10.14 27.45
C VAL A 43 -9.30 -9.43 27.07
N ARG A 44 -9.13 -9.14 25.78
CA ARG A 44 -8.18 -8.12 25.33
C ARG A 44 -8.88 -6.79 25.19
N THR A 45 -8.12 -5.73 25.36
CA THR A 45 -8.60 -4.37 25.13
C THR A 45 -7.83 -3.70 24.01
N PHE A 46 -8.52 -2.90 23.20
CA PHE A 46 -7.91 -2.23 22.06
C PHE A 46 -8.35 -0.77 22.03
N ASP A 47 -7.42 0.12 21.75
CA ASP A 47 -7.77 1.42 21.20
C ASP A 47 -8.42 1.27 19.79
N VAL A 48 -9.11 2.32 19.33
CA VAL A 48 -9.79 2.34 18.04
C VAL A 48 -9.00 3.10 16.96
N PHE A 49 -8.67 4.38 17.19
CA PHE A 49 -8.17 5.28 16.14
C PHE A 49 -6.65 5.24 16.08
N ASP A 50 -6.08 5.10 14.89
CA ASP A 50 -4.66 4.84 14.68
C ASP A 50 -4.17 3.51 15.29
N THR A 51 -5.10 2.69 15.80
CA THR A 51 -4.88 1.32 16.30
C THR A 51 -5.60 0.27 15.46
N LEU A 52 -6.94 0.28 15.39
CA LEU A 52 -7.72 -0.67 14.58
C LEU A 52 -8.12 -0.09 13.23
N ILE A 53 -8.42 1.21 13.22
CA ILE A 53 -8.75 1.97 12.03
C ILE A 53 -7.85 3.19 11.97
N ALA A 54 -7.55 3.66 10.77
CA ALA A 54 -6.87 4.93 10.57
C ALA A 54 -7.66 5.82 9.62
N ARG A 55 -7.18 7.05 9.44
CA ARG A 55 -7.67 7.93 8.39
C ARG A 55 -6.81 7.82 7.14
N ARG A 56 -7.44 7.87 5.97
CA ARG A 56 -6.80 7.86 4.65
C ARG A 56 -5.85 9.05 4.48
N CYS A 57 -6.30 10.25 4.84
CA CYS A 57 -5.53 11.49 4.79
C CYS A 57 -4.38 11.60 5.80
N VAL A 58 -4.09 10.55 6.58
CA VAL A 58 -3.08 10.49 7.65
C VAL A 58 -3.38 11.43 8.81
N GLU A 59 -3.34 12.76 8.62
CA GLU A 59 -3.60 13.68 9.72
C GLU A 59 -5.12 13.93 9.90
N PRO A 60 -5.64 13.84 11.15
CA PRO A 60 -7.06 14.11 11.43
C PRO A 60 -7.52 15.50 11.00
N ALA A 61 -6.62 16.49 11.07
CA ALA A 61 -6.88 17.86 10.65
C ALA A 61 -7.37 18.00 9.20
N LYS A 62 -6.99 17.07 8.30
CA LYS A 62 -7.38 17.09 6.89
C LYS A 62 -8.85 16.75 6.67
N VAL A 63 -9.47 16.00 7.57
CA VAL A 63 -10.94 15.81 7.57
C VAL A 63 -11.63 17.17 7.58
N PHE A 64 -11.22 18.07 8.47
CA PHE A 64 -11.83 19.39 8.58
C PHE A 64 -11.56 20.27 7.35
N GLU A 65 -10.40 20.12 6.70
CA GLU A 65 -10.11 20.83 5.44
C GLU A 65 -11.01 20.34 4.30
N ILE A 66 -11.27 19.03 4.21
CA ILE A 66 -12.19 18.45 3.24
C ILE A 66 -13.61 18.97 3.47
N VAL A 67 -14.07 18.99 4.73
CA VAL A 67 -15.38 19.55 5.10
C VAL A 67 -15.49 21.01 4.69
N GLY A 68 -14.50 21.84 5.06
CA GLY A 68 -14.49 23.26 4.70
C GLY A 68 -14.53 23.50 3.18
N LYS A 69 -13.78 22.70 2.41
CA LYS A 69 -13.80 22.77 0.94
C LYS A 69 -15.17 22.37 0.35
N ARG A 70 -15.77 21.29 0.84
CA ARG A 70 -17.08 20.81 0.35
C ARG A 70 -18.24 21.72 0.74
N ALA A 71 -18.14 22.38 1.89
CA ALA A 71 -19.12 23.34 2.36
C ALA A 71 -18.94 24.76 1.79
N ASP A 72 -17.88 25.00 1.01
CA ASP A 72 -17.46 26.34 0.56
C ASP A 72 -17.31 27.33 1.74
N LEU A 73 -16.72 26.86 2.84
CA LEU A 73 -16.45 27.64 4.05
C LEU A 73 -14.95 27.72 4.34
N PRO A 74 -14.24 28.69 3.72
CA PRO A 74 -12.86 28.99 4.06
C PRO A 74 -12.70 29.26 5.56
N GLY A 75 -11.67 28.66 6.17
CA GLY A 75 -11.42 28.83 7.61
C GLY A 75 -12.21 27.89 8.53
N PHE A 76 -13.13 27.06 8.00
CA PHE A 76 -13.84 26.04 8.78
C PHE A 76 -12.89 25.20 9.63
N ALA A 77 -11.81 24.68 9.04
CA ALA A 77 -10.86 23.82 9.74
C ALA A 77 -10.21 24.50 10.95
N ALA A 78 -9.90 25.80 10.87
CA ALA A 78 -9.34 26.55 11.98
C ALA A 78 -10.39 26.80 13.07
N ALA A 79 -11.60 27.22 12.67
CA ALA A 79 -12.71 27.46 13.60
C ALA A 79 -13.11 26.18 14.34
N ARG A 80 -13.18 25.04 13.63
CA ARG A 80 -13.51 23.72 14.16
C ARG A 80 -12.50 23.22 15.20
N LYS A 81 -11.20 23.42 14.95
CA LYS A 81 -10.13 23.12 15.94
C LYS A 81 -10.22 24.04 17.16
N GLN A 82 -10.50 25.31 16.96
CA GLN A 82 -10.63 26.28 18.05
C GLN A 82 -11.84 25.99 18.94
N ALA A 83 -12.98 25.61 18.34
CA ALA A 83 -14.19 25.22 19.05
C ALA A 83 -13.92 24.05 20.02
N GLU A 84 -13.25 22.99 19.54
CA GLU A 84 -12.85 21.86 20.37
C GLU A 84 -11.87 22.26 21.48
N ALA A 85 -10.83 23.03 21.14
CA ALA A 85 -9.82 23.46 22.11
C ALA A 85 -10.39 24.28 23.28
N LYS A 86 -11.49 25.02 23.07
CA LYS A 86 -12.15 25.79 24.14
C LYS A 86 -12.77 24.88 25.21
N ILE A 87 -13.30 23.73 24.82
CA ILE A 87 -14.08 22.84 25.69
C ILE A 87 -13.32 21.60 26.13
N ALA A 88 -12.17 21.30 25.50
CA ALA A 88 -11.34 20.12 25.78
C ALA A 88 -10.78 20.01 27.22
N LYS A 89 -11.02 21.00 28.09
CA LYS A 89 -10.65 20.97 29.51
C LYS A 89 -11.61 20.16 30.38
N HIS A 90 -12.80 19.86 29.86
CA HIS A 90 -13.83 19.08 30.53
C HIS A 90 -14.29 17.96 29.59
N PRO A 91 -14.95 16.90 30.10
CA PRO A 91 -15.60 15.94 29.23
C PRO A 91 -16.53 16.63 28.23
N TYR A 92 -16.33 16.33 26.95
CA TYR A 92 -17.05 16.95 25.84
C TYR A 92 -17.42 15.89 24.81
N ASN A 93 -18.38 16.22 23.96
CA ASN A 93 -18.83 15.38 22.87
C ASN A 93 -18.96 16.18 21.58
N PHE A 94 -19.30 15.48 20.51
CA PHE A 94 -19.44 16.06 19.18
C PHE A 94 -20.46 17.20 19.09
N ASP A 95 -21.60 17.10 19.79
CA ASP A 95 -22.62 18.16 19.84
C ASP A 95 -22.09 19.45 20.46
N MET A 96 -21.41 19.35 21.60
CA MET A 96 -20.84 20.52 22.29
C MET A 96 -19.80 21.26 21.44
N ILE A 97 -19.03 20.52 20.63
CA ILE A 97 -18.10 21.15 19.68
C ILE A 97 -18.86 21.96 18.63
N TYR A 98 -19.96 21.41 18.12
CA TYR A 98 -20.78 22.08 17.11
C TYR A 98 -21.57 23.26 17.68
N ASP A 99 -21.94 23.24 18.95
CA ASP A 99 -22.51 24.40 19.63
C ASP A 99 -21.50 25.57 19.67
N GLU A 100 -20.24 25.30 20.05
CA GLU A 100 -19.16 26.30 20.01
C GLU A 100 -18.85 26.78 18.61
N LEU A 101 -18.89 25.89 17.62
CA LEU A 101 -18.63 26.21 16.22
C LEU A 101 -19.75 27.07 15.62
N ALA A 102 -21.00 26.74 15.90
CA ALA A 102 -22.17 27.49 15.47
C ALA A 102 -22.15 28.91 16.02
N ALA A 103 -21.80 29.07 17.31
CA ALA A 103 -21.61 30.39 17.91
C ALA A 103 -20.46 31.17 17.25
N ALA A 104 -19.33 30.50 16.99
CA ALA A 104 -18.14 31.15 16.40
C ALA A 104 -18.35 31.60 14.95
N LEU A 105 -19.10 30.83 14.16
CA LEU A 105 -19.35 31.07 12.75
C LEU A 105 -20.73 31.69 12.47
N GLN A 106 -21.52 31.98 13.51
CA GLN A 106 -22.89 32.50 13.41
C GLN A 106 -23.79 31.65 12.51
N LEU A 107 -23.69 30.33 12.66
CA LEU A 107 -24.45 29.36 11.87
C LEU A 107 -25.87 29.22 12.43
N ASP A 108 -26.86 29.12 11.55
CA ASP A 108 -28.22 28.73 11.93
C ASP A 108 -28.31 27.21 12.22
N PRO A 109 -29.41 26.71 12.82
CA PRO A 109 -29.55 25.29 13.13
C PRO A 109 -29.49 24.35 11.92
N ILE A 110 -29.95 24.80 10.75
CA ILE A 110 -29.94 24.02 9.51
C ILE A 110 -28.51 23.90 8.99
N GLN A 111 -27.78 25.01 8.93
CA GLN A 111 -26.36 25.05 8.54
C GLN A 111 -25.50 24.21 9.49
N THR A 112 -25.75 24.31 10.80
CA THR A 112 -25.04 23.54 11.83
C THR A 112 -25.27 22.05 11.64
N ALA A 113 -26.53 21.62 11.47
CA ALA A 113 -26.86 20.22 11.23
C ALA A 113 -26.25 19.69 9.92
N ALA A 114 -26.27 20.50 8.85
CA ALA A 114 -25.67 20.14 7.56
C ALA A 114 -24.16 19.94 7.65
N LEU A 115 -23.44 20.85 8.34
CA LEU A 115 -21.99 20.72 8.56
C LEU A 115 -21.67 19.52 9.45
N LYS A 116 -22.51 19.23 10.44
CA LYS A 116 -22.35 18.07 11.31
C LYS A 116 -22.48 16.76 10.55
N ALA A 117 -23.50 16.66 9.71
CA ALA A 117 -23.67 15.51 8.80
C ALA A 117 -22.50 15.39 7.83
N LEU A 118 -22.03 16.50 7.26
CA LEU A 118 -20.90 16.51 6.33
C LEU A 118 -19.59 16.04 6.99
N GLU A 119 -19.27 16.46 8.22
CA GLU A 119 -18.07 15.97 8.93
C GLU A 119 -18.16 14.47 9.22
N ILE A 120 -19.35 13.97 9.58
CA ILE A 120 -19.61 12.53 9.72
C ILE A 120 -19.38 11.78 8.40
N ASP A 121 -19.93 12.29 7.29
CA ASP A 121 -19.80 11.65 5.98
C ASP A 121 -18.32 11.61 5.55
N VAL A 122 -17.57 12.69 5.79
CA VAL A 122 -16.14 12.72 5.52
C VAL A 122 -15.37 11.74 6.41
N GLU A 123 -15.65 11.65 7.71
CA GLU A 123 -15.01 10.65 8.59
C GLU A 123 -15.30 9.22 8.09
N LEU A 124 -16.55 8.93 7.70
CA LEU A 124 -16.91 7.65 7.10
C LEU A 124 -16.17 7.42 5.78
N GLU A 125 -15.98 8.42 4.94
CA GLU A 125 -15.19 8.27 3.71
C GLU A 125 -13.72 8.01 4.01
N GLN A 126 -13.15 8.68 5.00
CA GLN A 126 -11.72 8.63 5.31
C GLN A 126 -11.29 7.39 6.10
N VAL A 127 -12.22 6.63 6.69
CA VAL A 127 -11.86 5.44 7.47
C VAL A 127 -11.22 4.35 6.60
N ILE A 128 -10.09 3.81 7.06
CA ILE A 128 -9.39 2.67 6.48
C ILE A 128 -9.03 1.66 7.58
N PRO A 129 -9.02 0.35 7.28
CA PRO A 129 -8.64 -0.66 8.25
C PRO A 129 -7.13 -0.69 8.50
N ILE A 130 -6.74 -1.04 9.73
CA ILE A 130 -5.42 -1.57 10.05
C ILE A 130 -5.59 -3.08 10.20
N ALA A 131 -5.60 -3.78 9.06
CA ALA A 131 -6.00 -5.18 8.96
C ALA A 131 -5.18 -6.11 9.88
N GLU A 132 -3.90 -5.79 10.08
CA GLU A 132 -3.00 -6.49 10.98
C GLU A 132 -3.46 -6.48 12.45
N ASN A 133 -3.84 -5.31 12.96
CA ASN A 133 -4.35 -5.19 14.33
C ASN A 133 -5.78 -5.72 14.44
N MET A 134 -6.63 -5.49 13.43
CA MET A 134 -7.99 -6.05 13.40
C MET A 134 -8.02 -7.58 13.45
N ALA A 135 -7.02 -8.24 12.84
CA ALA A 135 -6.90 -9.70 12.89
C ALA A 135 -6.61 -10.26 14.31
N LEU A 136 -6.19 -9.42 15.25
CA LEU A 136 -5.95 -9.80 16.65
C LEU A 136 -7.22 -9.81 17.51
N VAL A 137 -8.27 -9.12 17.06
CA VAL A 137 -9.53 -8.95 17.78
C VAL A 137 -10.34 -10.24 17.76
N ARG A 138 -10.90 -10.61 18.90
CA ARG A 138 -11.74 -11.80 19.11
C ARG A 138 -13.17 -11.39 19.45
N HIS A 139 -14.09 -12.34 19.32
CA HIS A 139 -15.43 -12.15 19.89
C HIS A 139 -15.33 -12.00 21.41
N GLY A 140 -16.00 -10.98 21.95
CA GLY A 140 -16.01 -10.68 23.39
C GLY A 140 -14.93 -9.70 23.86
N ASP A 141 -13.96 -9.35 23.00
CA ASP A 141 -12.98 -8.32 23.32
C ASP A 141 -13.65 -6.93 23.47
N VAL A 142 -12.95 -6.02 24.14
CA VAL A 142 -13.47 -4.68 24.47
C VAL A 142 -12.66 -3.61 23.77
N LEU A 143 -13.33 -2.73 23.05
CA LEU A 143 -12.72 -1.53 22.46
C LEU A 143 -12.88 -0.36 23.42
N ILE A 144 -11.81 0.38 23.68
CA ILE A 144 -11.80 1.53 24.59
C ILE A 144 -11.19 2.72 23.85
N SER A 145 -11.99 3.76 23.61
CA SER A 145 -11.57 4.93 22.84
C SER A 145 -11.83 6.22 23.61
N ASP A 146 -10.81 7.09 23.68
CA ASP A 146 -10.94 8.47 24.13
C ASP A 146 -11.26 9.33 22.90
N MET A 147 -12.55 9.58 22.65
CA MET A 147 -13.02 10.26 21.44
C MET A 147 -14.31 11.05 21.69
N TYR A 148 -14.47 12.19 21.00
CA TYR A 148 -15.69 12.99 21.05
C TYR A 148 -16.86 12.40 20.25
N LEU A 149 -16.59 11.46 19.35
CA LEU A 149 -17.60 10.74 18.58
C LEU A 149 -18.30 9.71 19.46
N GLY A 150 -19.62 9.68 19.40
CA GLY A 150 -20.42 8.72 20.17
C GLY A 150 -20.26 7.27 19.71
N HIS A 151 -20.69 6.35 20.58
CA HIS A 151 -20.68 4.90 20.38
C HIS A 151 -21.18 4.48 18.98
N ASP A 152 -22.35 4.96 18.57
CA ASP A 152 -22.98 4.52 17.31
C ASP A 152 -22.18 4.97 16.07
N MET A 153 -21.51 6.12 16.15
CA MET A 153 -20.68 6.59 15.04
C MET A 153 -19.40 5.77 14.92
N ILE A 154 -18.73 5.52 16.04
CA ILE A 154 -17.51 4.68 16.07
C ILE A 154 -17.84 3.27 15.59
N ARG A 155 -18.98 2.70 15.97
CA ARG A 155 -19.43 1.40 15.47
C ARG A 155 -19.61 1.40 13.95
N LYS A 156 -20.22 2.43 13.37
CA LYS A 156 -20.35 2.57 11.90
C LYS A 156 -18.99 2.66 11.20
N LEU A 157 -18.02 3.38 11.78
CA LEU A 157 -16.66 3.46 11.25
C LEU A 157 -15.98 2.08 11.25
N LEU A 158 -16.08 1.35 12.35
CA LEU A 158 -15.55 -0.01 12.47
C LEU A 158 -16.23 -1.01 11.51
N ASP A 159 -17.55 -0.91 11.34
CA ASP A 159 -18.30 -1.74 10.38
C ASP A 159 -17.84 -1.46 8.95
N LYS A 160 -17.67 -0.19 8.59
CA LYS A 160 -17.17 0.21 7.26
C LYS A 160 -15.73 -0.24 7.02
N ALA A 161 -14.90 -0.23 8.06
CA ALA A 161 -13.55 -0.79 8.00
C ALA A 161 -13.52 -2.33 7.96
N GLY A 162 -14.66 -2.99 8.15
CA GLY A 162 -14.79 -4.45 8.03
C GLY A 162 -14.55 -5.22 9.33
N LEU A 163 -14.73 -4.61 10.51
CA LEU A 163 -14.65 -5.33 11.78
C LEU A 163 -15.85 -6.27 11.92
N ASP A 164 -15.62 -7.57 11.70
CA ASP A 164 -16.62 -8.63 11.73
C ASP A 164 -16.83 -9.24 13.14
N LYS A 165 -16.04 -8.80 14.13
CA LYS A 165 -16.08 -9.32 15.50
C LYS A 165 -17.15 -8.63 16.33
N LYS A 166 -17.81 -9.45 17.17
CA LYS A 166 -18.77 -8.99 18.19
C LYS A 166 -17.99 -8.54 19.41
N VAL A 167 -17.93 -7.23 19.62
CA VAL A 167 -17.13 -6.59 20.66
C VAL A 167 -17.99 -5.60 21.45
N SER A 168 -17.60 -5.34 22.69
CA SER A 168 -18.12 -4.21 23.46
C SER A 168 -17.32 -2.95 23.14
N LEU A 169 -17.96 -1.78 23.16
CA LEU A 169 -17.31 -0.50 22.90
C LEU A 169 -17.56 0.46 24.06
N ILE A 170 -16.47 0.89 24.69
CA ILE A 170 -16.44 1.91 25.72
C ILE A 170 -15.87 3.19 25.11
N VAL A 171 -16.68 4.24 25.11
CA VAL A 171 -16.28 5.57 24.63
C VAL A 171 -16.20 6.51 25.81
N THR A 172 -15.08 7.19 25.94
CA THR A 172 -14.89 8.25 26.93
C THR A 172 -14.26 9.47 26.24
N SER A 173 -14.16 10.61 26.92
CA SER A 173 -13.47 11.78 26.37
C SER A 173 -12.02 11.93 26.85
N ASP A 174 -11.64 11.26 27.94
CA ASP A 174 -10.34 11.39 28.62
C ASP A 174 -10.03 10.23 29.58
N GLY A 175 -10.76 9.11 29.47
CA GLY A 175 -10.74 8.01 30.45
C GLY A 175 -9.46 7.19 30.42
N LYS A 176 -8.92 6.91 29.23
CA LYS A 176 -7.60 6.25 29.09
C LYS A 176 -6.48 7.20 29.45
N ARG A 177 -6.52 8.43 28.92
CA ARG A 177 -5.52 9.48 29.16
C ARG A 177 -5.42 9.85 30.64
N SER A 178 -6.55 10.04 31.34
CA SER A 178 -6.55 10.27 32.79
C SER A 178 -6.31 9.00 33.61
N GLY A 179 -6.57 7.82 33.02
CA GLY A 179 -6.49 6.51 33.66
C GLY A 179 -7.73 6.11 34.44
N ALA A 180 -8.75 6.98 34.51
CA ALA A 180 -9.98 6.75 35.25
C ALA A 180 -10.75 5.49 34.78
N ILE A 181 -10.54 5.05 33.54
CA ILE A 181 -11.23 3.87 33.00
C ILE A 181 -10.70 2.55 33.56
N TRP A 182 -9.40 2.47 33.90
CA TRP A 182 -8.75 1.20 34.21
C TRP A 182 -9.28 0.53 35.49
N PRO A 183 -9.52 1.24 36.62
CA PRO A 183 -10.17 0.64 37.78
C PRO A 183 -11.57 0.11 37.49
N LEU A 184 -12.36 0.85 36.69
CA LEU A 184 -13.71 0.45 36.31
C LEU A 184 -13.69 -0.80 35.42
N ALA A 185 -12.72 -0.87 34.50
CA ALA A 185 -12.52 -2.03 33.64
C ALA A 185 -12.07 -3.26 34.46
N GLN A 186 -11.07 -3.13 35.34
CA GLN A 186 -10.57 -4.23 36.17
C GLN A 186 -11.59 -4.73 37.22
N ALA A 187 -12.53 -3.89 37.64
CA ALA A 187 -13.62 -4.31 38.51
C ALA A 187 -14.58 -5.31 37.82
N ASN A 188 -14.63 -5.31 36.48
CA ASN A 188 -15.58 -6.08 35.69
C ASN A 188 -14.92 -7.06 34.70
N LEU A 189 -13.62 -6.94 34.46
CA LEU A 189 -12.89 -7.66 33.42
C LEU A 189 -11.53 -8.14 33.94
N SER A 190 -11.08 -9.30 33.46
CA SER A 190 -9.68 -9.71 33.54
C SER A 190 -9.00 -9.35 32.21
N ILE A 191 -8.15 -8.32 32.22
CA ILE A 191 -7.54 -7.78 30.99
C ILE A 191 -6.22 -8.51 30.70
N GLU A 192 -6.15 -9.21 29.56
CA GLU A 192 -4.95 -9.93 29.09
C GLU A 192 -3.86 -8.98 28.60
N GLU A 193 -4.25 -8.02 27.75
CA GLU A 193 -3.36 -7.03 27.12
C GLU A 193 -4.22 -5.83 26.68
N HIS A 194 -3.65 -4.63 26.71
CA HIS A 194 -4.13 -3.46 25.97
C HIS A 194 -3.22 -3.15 24.77
N LEU A 195 -3.80 -3.03 23.57
CA LEU A 195 -3.10 -2.58 22.35
C LEU A 195 -3.56 -1.17 21.98
N GLY A 196 -2.62 -0.24 21.79
CA GLY A 196 -2.93 1.11 21.32
C GLY A 196 -1.73 1.86 20.74
N ASP A 197 -1.98 3.00 20.13
CA ASP A 197 -1.01 3.82 19.41
C ASP A 197 -0.33 4.86 20.31
N ASN A 198 -0.97 5.25 21.41
CA ASN A 198 -0.51 6.36 22.21
C ASN A 198 0.35 5.90 23.40
N LEU A 199 1.62 6.32 23.42
CA LEU A 199 2.56 5.99 24.50
C LEU A 199 2.08 6.42 25.89
N HIS A 200 1.27 7.48 26.00
CA HIS A 200 0.74 7.90 27.28
C HIS A 200 -0.54 7.12 27.64
N SER A 201 -1.61 7.26 26.85
CA SER A 201 -2.91 6.70 27.22
C SER A 201 -3.02 5.18 27.10
N ASP A 202 -2.21 4.54 26.24
CA ASP A 202 -2.33 3.11 25.91
C ASP A 202 -1.15 2.27 26.41
N VAL A 203 -0.09 2.90 26.92
CA VAL A 203 1.10 2.20 27.44
C VAL A 203 1.36 2.62 28.88
N GLU A 204 1.67 3.90 29.10
CA GLU A 204 1.97 4.42 30.44
C GLU A 204 0.77 4.25 31.38
N MET A 205 -0.43 4.69 30.97
CA MET A 205 -1.61 4.68 31.82
C MET A 205 -2.08 3.27 32.21
N PRO A 206 -2.32 2.31 31.30
CA PRO A 206 -2.65 0.93 31.70
C PRO A 206 -1.53 0.28 32.51
N GLY A 207 -0.26 0.58 32.22
CA GLY A 207 0.89 0.09 32.98
C GLY A 207 0.88 0.50 34.46
N ARG A 208 0.34 1.68 34.81
CA ARG A 208 0.17 2.11 36.21
C ARG A 208 -0.85 1.27 36.99
N TYR A 209 -1.67 0.47 36.30
CA TYR A 209 -2.66 -0.44 36.88
C TYR A 209 -2.26 -1.92 36.70
N ASP A 210 -0.98 -2.20 36.43
CA ASP A 210 -0.44 -3.54 36.18
C ASP A 210 -1.12 -4.29 35.01
N ILE A 211 -1.67 -3.55 34.05
CA ILE A 211 -2.24 -4.11 32.82
C ILE A 211 -1.10 -4.26 31.80
N ALA A 212 -0.90 -5.48 31.30
CA ALA A 212 0.01 -5.73 30.19
C ALA A 212 -0.41 -4.90 28.97
N ASN A 213 0.53 -4.28 28.29
CA ASN A 213 0.24 -3.35 27.22
C ASN A 213 1.28 -3.46 26.10
N ARG A 214 0.85 -3.05 24.90
CA ARG A 214 1.68 -3.06 23.70
C ARG A 214 1.37 -1.84 22.85
N HIS A 215 2.43 -1.11 22.50
CA HIS A 215 2.38 -0.01 21.55
C HIS A 215 2.33 -0.52 20.11
N THR A 216 1.56 0.13 19.24
CA THR A 216 1.60 -0.08 17.79
C THR A 216 1.75 1.24 17.03
N GLY A 217 2.76 1.32 16.15
CA GLY A 217 3.01 2.49 15.31
C GLY A 217 2.72 2.24 13.83
N ILE A 218 2.09 1.10 13.48
CA ILE A 218 2.00 0.64 12.09
C ILE A 218 1.11 1.54 11.22
N PHE A 219 0.20 2.30 11.85
CA PHE A 219 -0.65 3.29 11.20
C PHE A 219 0.14 4.44 10.59
N GLY A 220 1.36 4.72 11.06
CA GLY A 220 2.18 5.82 10.55
C GLY A 220 2.65 5.62 9.12
N LEU A 221 3.30 6.65 8.56
CA LEU A 221 4.04 6.54 7.31
C LEU A 221 5.29 5.68 7.52
N ASN A 222 5.56 4.78 6.58
CA ASN A 222 6.86 4.11 6.51
C ASN A 222 7.90 5.03 5.80
N PRO A 223 9.20 4.69 5.79
CA PRO A 223 10.22 5.54 5.16
C PRO A 223 9.98 5.85 3.68
N VAL A 224 9.38 4.93 2.91
CA VAL A 224 9.08 5.17 1.49
C VAL A 224 7.94 6.18 1.34
N GLU A 225 6.86 5.98 2.10
CA GLU A 225 5.69 6.86 2.09
C GLU A 225 6.04 8.27 2.60
N ASP A 226 6.93 8.36 3.58
CA ASP A 226 7.47 9.63 4.07
C ASP A 226 8.28 10.36 2.98
N VAL A 227 9.18 9.66 2.28
CA VAL A 227 9.92 10.23 1.14
C VAL A 227 8.97 10.71 0.03
N LEU A 228 7.98 9.89 -0.35
CA LEU A 228 6.97 10.27 -1.35
C LEU A 228 6.21 11.53 -0.92
N THR A 229 5.84 11.63 0.36
CA THR A 229 5.18 12.82 0.91
C THR A 229 6.10 14.05 0.82
N GLN A 230 7.37 13.91 1.18
CA GLN A 230 8.34 15.02 1.20
C GLN A 230 8.65 15.58 -0.20
N ILE A 231 8.63 14.73 -1.22
CA ILE A 231 8.84 15.15 -2.62
C ILE A 231 7.55 15.65 -3.30
N GLY A 232 6.45 15.79 -2.56
CA GLY A 232 5.18 16.30 -3.06
C GLY A 232 4.34 15.28 -3.83
N LEU A 233 4.53 13.98 -3.57
CA LEU A 233 3.71 12.87 -4.08
C LEU A 233 2.86 12.28 -2.96
N ARG A 234 2.12 13.16 -2.26
CA ARG A 234 1.39 12.81 -1.04
C ARG A 234 0.23 11.83 -1.28
N GLN A 235 -0.57 12.03 -2.32
CA GLN A 235 -1.68 11.13 -2.64
C GLN A 235 -1.16 9.74 -3.05
N LEU A 236 0.01 9.66 -3.68
CA LEU A 236 0.68 8.38 -3.91
C LEU A 236 1.13 7.73 -2.61
N ALA A 237 1.71 8.48 -1.67
CA ALA A 237 2.11 7.99 -0.36
C ALA A 237 0.91 7.44 0.44
N GLU A 238 -0.21 8.18 0.45
CA GLU A 238 -1.44 7.77 1.12
C GLU A 238 -2.03 6.49 0.49
N LEU A 239 -2.01 6.36 -0.84
CA LEU A 239 -2.41 5.14 -1.55
C LEU A 239 -1.54 3.93 -1.20
N CYS A 240 -0.22 4.10 -1.18
CA CYS A 240 0.72 3.05 -0.77
C CYS A 240 0.43 2.61 0.68
N ARG A 241 0.22 3.58 1.57
CA ARG A 241 -0.11 3.34 2.98
C ARG A 241 -1.43 2.60 3.15
N GLU A 242 -2.50 3.03 2.52
CA GLU A 242 -3.80 2.35 2.62
C GLU A 242 -3.71 0.93 2.06
N THR A 243 -2.99 0.72 0.95
CA THR A 243 -2.76 -0.62 0.39
C THR A 243 -2.03 -1.52 1.40
N ARG A 244 -0.97 -1.00 2.04
CA ARG A 244 -0.21 -1.71 3.08
C ARG A 244 -1.01 -2.03 4.33
N LEU A 245 -1.88 -1.11 4.76
CA LEU A 245 -2.69 -1.25 5.97
C LEU A 245 -3.93 -2.12 5.76
N SER A 246 -4.50 -2.10 4.56
CA SER A 246 -5.70 -2.87 4.21
C SER A 246 -5.40 -4.32 3.80
N THR A 247 -4.12 -4.66 3.58
CA THR A 247 -3.69 -6.01 3.24
C THR A 247 -2.88 -6.61 4.39
N TRP A 248 -3.16 -7.86 4.72
CA TRP A 248 -2.51 -8.56 5.83
C TRP A 248 -2.42 -10.05 5.56
N SER A 249 -1.35 -10.65 6.08
CA SER A 249 -1.19 -12.10 6.17
C SER A 249 -0.43 -12.44 7.46
N ALA A 250 -0.91 -13.46 8.18
CA ALA A 250 -0.20 -13.98 9.35
C ALA A 250 1.10 -14.71 8.99
N ASN A 251 1.25 -15.15 7.73
CA ASN A 251 2.52 -15.72 7.24
C ASN A 251 3.55 -14.58 7.04
N PRO A 252 4.73 -14.62 7.72
CA PRO A 252 5.70 -13.52 7.66
C PRO A 252 6.24 -13.23 6.25
N GLN A 253 6.48 -14.26 5.45
CA GLN A 253 7.00 -14.08 4.08
C GLN A 253 5.95 -13.41 3.18
N SER A 254 4.69 -13.81 3.30
CA SER A 254 3.55 -13.17 2.63
C SER A 254 3.40 -11.72 3.07
N ARG A 255 3.57 -11.42 4.37
CA ARG A 255 3.54 -10.03 4.85
C ARG A 255 4.68 -9.20 4.26
N THR A 256 5.89 -9.74 4.22
CA THR A 256 7.04 -9.08 3.59
C THR A 256 6.75 -8.69 2.14
N VAL A 257 6.26 -9.63 1.32
CA VAL A 257 5.95 -9.32 -0.08
C VAL A 257 4.80 -8.35 -0.23
N GLN A 258 3.78 -8.37 0.65
CA GLN A 258 2.70 -7.37 0.64
C GLN A 258 3.24 -5.96 0.92
N VAL A 259 4.11 -5.80 1.91
CA VAL A 259 4.70 -4.48 2.25
C VAL A 259 5.56 -3.96 1.10
N VAL A 260 6.42 -4.81 0.53
CA VAL A 260 7.25 -4.46 -0.64
C VAL A 260 6.39 -4.14 -1.85
N GLN A 261 5.32 -4.91 -2.07
CA GLN A 261 4.40 -4.70 -3.19
C GLN A 261 3.69 -3.34 -3.08
N ALA A 262 3.13 -3.02 -1.92
CA ALA A 262 2.42 -1.76 -1.68
C ALA A 262 3.35 -0.55 -1.73
N SER A 263 4.55 -0.66 -1.13
CA SER A 263 5.44 0.48 -0.91
C SER A 263 6.40 0.74 -2.07
N LEU A 264 6.79 -0.29 -2.82
CA LEU A 264 7.87 -0.19 -3.82
C LEU A 264 7.43 -0.62 -5.22
N ASN A 265 6.99 -1.88 -5.40
CA ASN A 265 6.71 -2.38 -6.76
C ASN A 265 5.49 -1.68 -7.38
N PHE A 266 4.39 -1.50 -6.65
CA PHE A 266 3.20 -0.82 -7.15
C PHE A 266 3.48 0.63 -7.62
N PRO A 267 4.12 1.52 -6.82
CA PRO A 267 4.44 2.86 -7.30
C PRO A 267 5.45 2.88 -8.46
N ILE A 268 6.42 1.95 -8.52
CA ILE A 268 7.33 1.79 -9.68
C ILE A 268 6.52 1.49 -10.95
N MET A 269 5.59 0.52 -10.90
CA MET A 269 4.75 0.15 -12.03
C MET A 269 3.82 1.30 -12.45
N LEU A 270 3.28 2.06 -11.48
CA LEU A 270 2.40 3.21 -11.74
C LEU A 270 3.15 4.33 -12.48
N LEU A 271 4.35 4.70 -12.02
CA LEU A 271 5.21 5.68 -12.70
C LEU A 271 5.66 5.16 -14.09
N GLY A 272 5.95 3.87 -14.18
CA GLY A 272 6.21 3.17 -15.44
C GLY A 272 5.05 3.29 -16.44
N SER A 273 3.81 3.18 -15.98
CA SER A 273 2.61 3.34 -16.81
C SER A 273 2.47 4.76 -17.37
N VAL A 274 2.81 5.79 -16.58
CA VAL A 274 2.81 7.19 -17.05
C VAL A 274 3.84 7.37 -18.15
N ALA A 275 5.07 6.90 -17.93
CA ALA A 275 6.15 6.98 -18.91
C ALA A 275 5.81 6.21 -20.20
N LEU A 276 5.25 5.01 -20.06
CA LEU A 276 4.81 4.17 -21.18
C LEU A 276 3.74 4.88 -22.02
N ALA A 277 2.71 5.46 -21.38
CA ALA A 277 1.63 6.11 -22.12
C ALA A 277 2.13 7.35 -22.88
N ARG A 278 3.01 8.15 -22.27
CA ARG A 278 3.67 9.29 -22.93
C ARG A 278 4.52 8.84 -24.11
N LEU A 279 5.29 7.77 -23.95
CA LEU A 279 6.09 7.20 -25.05
C LEU A 279 5.19 6.71 -26.18
N ALA A 280 4.15 5.93 -25.87
CA ALA A 280 3.23 5.40 -26.85
C ALA A 280 2.51 6.53 -27.61
N ALA A 281 2.09 7.59 -26.92
CA ALA A 281 1.52 8.79 -27.54
C ALA A 281 2.53 9.48 -28.48
N ARG A 282 3.77 9.69 -28.04
CA ARG A 282 4.84 10.30 -28.88
C ARG A 282 5.16 9.47 -30.12
N LEU A 283 5.15 8.15 -30.01
CA LEU A 283 5.39 7.23 -31.12
C LEU A 283 4.15 6.93 -31.96
N GLY A 284 2.98 7.46 -31.57
CA GLY A 284 1.71 7.21 -32.24
C GLY A 284 1.24 5.75 -32.18
N LYS A 285 1.62 4.99 -31.14
CA LYS A 285 1.29 3.56 -30.99
C LYS A 285 0.06 3.37 -30.13
N ARG A 286 -0.93 2.61 -30.61
CA ARG A 286 -2.20 2.35 -29.90
C ARG A 286 -2.40 0.90 -29.53
N SER A 287 -1.57 -0.03 -29.97
CA SER A 287 -1.59 -1.44 -29.56
C SER A 287 -0.45 -1.73 -28.58
N ILE A 288 -0.74 -1.87 -27.30
CA ILE A 288 0.26 -2.05 -26.24
C ILE A 288 0.32 -3.54 -25.83
N LEU A 289 1.44 -4.19 -26.12
CA LEU A 289 1.62 -5.64 -25.94
C LEU A 289 2.44 -5.92 -24.68
N PHE A 290 1.76 -6.23 -23.58
CA PHE A 290 2.41 -6.57 -22.30
C PHE A 290 2.90 -8.01 -22.31
N SER A 291 4.22 -8.20 -22.28
CA SER A 291 4.81 -9.53 -22.33
C SER A 291 4.39 -10.38 -21.13
N SER A 292 4.03 -11.64 -21.35
CA SER A 292 3.84 -12.64 -20.28
C SER A 292 5.15 -13.09 -19.62
N ARG A 293 6.15 -12.23 -19.67
CA ARG A 293 7.31 -12.19 -18.78
C ARG A 293 6.91 -11.30 -17.60
N ASP A 294 5.72 -11.66 -17.09
CA ASP A 294 4.99 -11.22 -15.91
C ASP A 294 4.46 -9.77 -15.81
N CYS A 295 4.31 -9.09 -16.94
CA CYS A 295 3.55 -7.84 -17.02
C CYS A 295 2.02 -8.00 -16.79
N ASP A 296 1.57 -9.13 -16.24
CA ASP A 296 0.16 -9.50 -16.04
C ASP A 296 -0.56 -8.51 -15.13
N SER A 297 0.04 -8.21 -13.97
CA SER A 297 -0.51 -7.21 -13.04
C SER A 297 -0.31 -5.77 -13.52
N TRP A 298 0.72 -5.53 -14.35
CA TRP A 298 1.01 -4.19 -14.86
C TRP A 298 0.02 -3.73 -15.93
N MET A 299 -0.45 -4.64 -16.79
CA MET A 299 -1.44 -4.33 -17.84
C MET A 299 -2.71 -3.63 -17.32
N PRO A 300 -3.47 -4.18 -16.34
CA PRO A 300 -4.66 -3.52 -15.83
C PRO A 300 -4.36 -2.21 -15.07
N LEU A 301 -3.17 -2.07 -14.46
CA LEU A 301 -2.72 -0.80 -13.89
C LEU A 301 -2.50 0.25 -14.99
N PHE A 302 -1.83 -0.13 -16.07
CA PHE A 302 -1.66 0.75 -17.22
C PHE A 302 -3.00 1.16 -17.83
N ASP A 303 -3.96 0.24 -17.97
CA ASP A 303 -5.29 0.58 -18.49
C ASP A 303 -5.98 1.67 -17.64
N LYS A 304 -5.91 1.58 -16.31
CA LYS A 304 -6.41 2.63 -15.41
C LYS A 304 -5.66 3.95 -15.56
N VAL A 305 -4.33 3.91 -15.66
CA VAL A 305 -3.52 5.12 -15.84
C VAL A 305 -3.83 5.77 -17.19
N ALA A 306 -3.84 4.99 -18.28
CA ALA A 306 -4.17 5.43 -19.62
C ALA A 306 -5.57 6.09 -19.68
N GLN A 307 -6.56 5.49 -19.03
CA GLN A 307 -7.89 6.08 -18.89
C GLN A 307 -7.84 7.45 -18.18
N ARG A 308 -7.15 7.53 -17.04
CA ARG A 308 -7.09 8.76 -16.22
C ARG A 308 -6.34 9.92 -16.89
N ILE A 309 -5.35 9.62 -17.74
CA ILE A 309 -4.62 10.64 -18.51
C ILE A 309 -5.25 10.93 -19.88
N GLY A 310 -6.32 10.24 -20.26
CA GLY A 310 -6.98 10.40 -21.56
C GLY A 310 -6.23 9.79 -22.76
N PHE A 311 -5.41 8.76 -22.53
CA PHE A 311 -4.71 8.03 -23.58
C PHE A 311 -5.53 6.80 -24.03
N THR A 312 -6.13 6.88 -25.22
CA THR A 312 -6.84 5.74 -25.82
C THR A 312 -5.85 4.74 -26.44
N CYS A 313 -5.92 3.48 -26.04
CA CYS A 313 -5.15 2.39 -26.61
C CYS A 313 -5.86 1.05 -26.37
N ARG A 314 -5.35 -0.01 -26.99
CA ARG A 314 -5.70 -1.39 -26.71
C ARG A 314 -4.50 -2.08 -26.05
N SER A 315 -4.66 -2.51 -24.82
CA SER A 315 -3.69 -3.37 -24.15
C SER A 315 -3.97 -4.83 -24.45
N THR A 316 -2.93 -5.65 -24.58
CA THR A 316 -3.04 -7.09 -24.80
C THR A 316 -1.93 -7.82 -24.07
N TYR A 317 -2.31 -8.87 -23.33
CA TYR A 317 -1.35 -9.75 -22.69
C TYR A 317 -0.72 -10.66 -23.73
N PHE A 318 0.53 -10.36 -24.09
CA PHE A 318 1.29 -11.03 -25.12
C PHE A 318 2.02 -12.26 -24.54
N TYR A 319 1.40 -13.44 -24.68
CA TYR A 319 2.03 -14.72 -24.33
C TYR A 319 3.38 -14.90 -25.02
N THR A 320 4.47 -14.76 -24.27
CA THR A 320 5.82 -14.77 -24.78
C THR A 320 6.83 -15.12 -23.68
N SER A 321 7.96 -15.69 -24.07
CA SER A 321 9.08 -15.97 -23.16
C SER A 321 10.40 -15.93 -23.92
N ARG A 322 11.51 -16.15 -23.21
CA ARG A 322 12.82 -16.27 -23.87
C ARG A 322 12.87 -17.52 -24.75
N LEU A 323 12.29 -18.64 -24.30
CA LEU A 323 12.22 -19.89 -25.04
C LEU A 323 11.35 -19.75 -26.28
N ALA A 324 10.12 -19.26 -26.15
CA ALA A 324 9.21 -19.10 -27.28
C ALA A 324 9.78 -18.19 -28.38
N LYS A 325 10.56 -17.16 -27.99
CA LYS A 325 11.24 -16.25 -28.94
C LYS A 325 12.42 -16.92 -29.66
N MET A 326 13.23 -17.73 -28.98
CA MET A 326 14.45 -18.31 -29.54
C MET A 326 14.24 -19.66 -30.23
N GLN A 327 13.19 -20.39 -29.86
CA GLN A 327 12.79 -21.66 -30.45
C GLN A 327 11.32 -21.59 -30.88
N PRO A 328 10.93 -20.64 -31.75
CA PRO A 328 9.53 -20.40 -32.07
C PRO A 328 8.92 -21.53 -32.89
N SER A 329 7.79 -22.07 -32.44
CA SER A 329 6.97 -22.95 -33.28
C SER A 329 6.35 -22.15 -34.45
N PRO A 330 5.89 -22.83 -35.53
CA PRO A 330 5.11 -22.18 -36.57
C PRO A 330 3.83 -21.51 -36.02
N SER A 331 3.21 -22.11 -34.99
CA SER A 331 2.01 -21.59 -34.35
C SER A 331 2.30 -20.30 -33.58
N TYR A 332 3.34 -20.29 -32.74
CA TYR A 332 3.77 -19.09 -32.03
C TYR A 332 4.21 -17.97 -32.98
N THR A 333 4.93 -18.32 -34.06
CA THR A 333 5.30 -17.35 -35.10
C THR A 333 4.08 -16.67 -35.71
N ARG A 334 3.04 -17.44 -36.04
CA ARG A 334 1.78 -16.89 -36.57
C ARG A 334 1.07 -16.01 -35.54
N TYR A 335 0.99 -16.47 -34.29
CA TYR A 335 0.39 -15.72 -33.19
C TYR A 335 1.09 -14.36 -32.98
N ALA A 336 2.42 -14.34 -32.90
CA ALA A 336 3.16 -13.11 -32.72
C ALA A 336 3.00 -12.15 -33.90
N ARG A 337 2.94 -12.65 -35.15
CA ARG A 337 2.67 -11.83 -36.34
C ARG A 337 1.27 -11.20 -36.34
N GLN A 338 0.28 -11.86 -35.74
CA GLN A 338 -1.08 -11.31 -35.61
C GLN A 338 -1.13 -10.12 -34.64
N LEU A 339 -0.27 -10.13 -33.60
CA LEU A 339 -0.25 -9.08 -32.58
C LEU A 339 0.73 -7.95 -32.88
N ILE A 340 1.95 -8.27 -33.34
CA ILE A 340 3.01 -7.28 -33.59
C ILE A 340 2.77 -6.61 -34.94
N SER A 341 1.80 -5.70 -34.96
CA SER A 341 1.46 -4.82 -36.08
C SER A 341 2.35 -3.56 -36.11
N ASP A 342 2.21 -2.75 -37.15
CA ASP A 342 2.89 -1.45 -37.25
C ASP A 342 2.46 -0.47 -36.14
N ASP A 343 1.31 -0.69 -35.52
CA ASP A 343 0.79 0.12 -34.41
C ASP A 343 1.17 -0.45 -33.03
N ALA A 344 1.90 -1.57 -33.01
CA ALA A 344 2.28 -2.24 -31.78
C ALA A 344 3.49 -1.60 -31.09
N LEU A 345 3.44 -1.55 -29.75
CA LEU A 345 4.56 -1.31 -28.86
C LEU A 345 4.63 -2.43 -27.84
N ILE A 346 5.78 -3.11 -27.74
CA ILE A 346 5.97 -4.23 -26.82
C ILE A 346 6.47 -3.70 -25.48
N VAL A 347 5.89 -4.20 -24.40
CA VAL A 347 6.24 -3.86 -23.03
C VAL A 347 6.79 -5.09 -22.33
N ASP A 348 7.86 -4.91 -21.56
CA ASP A 348 8.49 -5.94 -20.75
C ASP A 348 9.08 -5.25 -19.50
N LEU A 349 9.21 -5.93 -18.37
CA LEU A 349 9.66 -5.28 -17.12
C LEU A 349 11.11 -4.84 -17.25
N CYS A 350 11.97 -5.79 -17.56
CA CYS A 350 13.38 -5.58 -17.73
C CYS A 350 14.00 -6.64 -18.65
N GLY A 351 15.09 -6.26 -19.29
CA GLY A 351 15.78 -7.20 -20.15
C GLY A 351 16.86 -6.58 -21.01
N THR A 352 17.69 -7.44 -21.58
CA THR A 352 18.71 -7.04 -22.56
C THR A 352 18.09 -6.73 -23.92
N GLY A 353 16.90 -7.25 -24.21
CA GLY A 353 16.25 -7.20 -25.53
C GLY A 353 16.73 -8.28 -26.51
N TRP A 354 17.73 -9.09 -26.14
CA TRP A 354 18.40 -10.05 -27.01
C TRP A 354 17.46 -11.04 -27.70
N SER A 355 16.60 -11.72 -26.93
CA SER A 355 15.70 -12.74 -27.48
C SER A 355 14.62 -12.14 -28.38
N LEU A 356 14.13 -10.94 -28.04
CA LEU A 356 13.13 -10.24 -28.83
C LEU A 356 13.70 -9.74 -30.16
N ALA A 357 14.92 -9.19 -30.15
CA ALA A 357 15.59 -8.73 -31.35
C ALA A 357 15.90 -9.89 -32.30
N ASN A 358 16.41 -11.00 -31.78
CA ASN A 358 16.64 -12.22 -32.56
C ASN A 358 15.34 -12.77 -33.15
N PHE A 359 14.27 -12.87 -32.35
CA PHE A 359 12.98 -13.30 -32.84
C PHE A 359 12.44 -12.38 -33.94
N ALA A 360 12.49 -11.05 -33.73
CA ALA A 360 12.09 -10.07 -34.73
C ALA A 360 12.87 -10.26 -36.05
N ALA A 361 14.17 -10.56 -35.98
CA ALA A 361 14.97 -10.88 -37.17
C ALA A 361 14.48 -12.17 -37.85
N THR A 362 14.24 -13.24 -37.09
CA THR A 362 13.72 -14.53 -37.60
C THR A 362 12.40 -14.36 -38.35
N ILE A 363 11.52 -13.47 -37.88
CA ILE A 363 10.24 -13.20 -38.52
C ILE A 363 10.24 -11.96 -39.44
N GLY A 364 11.42 -11.42 -39.76
CA GLY A 364 11.57 -10.32 -40.73
C GLY A 364 10.99 -8.98 -40.30
N LEU A 365 10.75 -8.77 -39.00
CA LEU A 365 10.35 -7.49 -38.43
C LEU A 365 11.55 -6.54 -38.29
N ARG A 366 11.29 -5.24 -38.35
CA ARG A 366 12.30 -4.18 -38.23
C ARG A 366 11.75 -3.02 -37.41
N ASN A 367 12.64 -2.31 -36.71
CA ASN A 367 12.31 -1.14 -35.90
C ASN A 367 11.14 -1.36 -34.91
N VAL A 368 11.02 -2.56 -34.33
CA VAL A 368 9.94 -2.87 -33.37
C VAL A 368 10.15 -2.02 -32.10
N PRO A 369 9.23 -1.12 -31.73
CA PRO A 369 9.39 -0.31 -30.54
C PRO A 369 9.11 -1.16 -29.30
N VAL A 370 10.02 -1.07 -28.33
CA VAL A 370 9.98 -1.84 -27.08
C VAL A 370 10.21 -0.89 -25.92
N PHE A 371 9.37 -0.98 -24.88
CA PHE A 371 9.54 -0.27 -23.63
C PHE A 371 9.91 -1.23 -22.50
N PHE A 372 10.95 -0.86 -21.76
CA PHE A 372 11.32 -1.50 -20.50
C PHE A 372 11.14 -0.54 -19.33
N VAL A 373 10.77 -1.04 -18.15
CA VAL A 373 11.03 -0.29 -16.92
C VAL A 373 12.54 -0.16 -16.74
N HIS A 374 13.29 -1.25 -16.95
CA HIS A 374 14.74 -1.26 -16.85
C HIS A 374 15.42 -2.00 -18.01
N LYS A 375 16.13 -1.25 -18.85
CA LYS A 375 16.95 -1.84 -19.92
C LYS A 375 18.22 -2.39 -19.29
N LEU A 376 18.55 -3.66 -19.51
CA LEU A 376 19.80 -4.26 -19.04
C LEU A 376 20.93 -4.12 -20.06
N PRO A 377 22.20 -4.09 -19.61
CA PRO A 377 23.35 -4.17 -20.52
C PRO A 377 23.34 -5.48 -21.31
N ALA A 378 24.08 -5.52 -22.42
CA ALA A 378 24.27 -6.76 -23.16
C ALA A 378 24.93 -7.82 -22.25
N ALA A 379 24.46 -9.06 -22.35
CA ALA A 379 25.02 -10.17 -21.58
C ALA A 379 25.95 -10.99 -22.46
N ALA A 380 27.23 -11.07 -22.10
CA ALA A 380 28.25 -11.76 -22.90
C ALA A 380 27.87 -13.21 -23.24
N ALA A 381 27.26 -13.94 -22.29
CA ALA A 381 26.78 -15.30 -22.51
C ALA A 381 25.78 -15.40 -23.67
N TYR A 382 24.85 -14.44 -23.79
CA TYR A 382 23.87 -14.43 -24.88
C TYR A 382 24.48 -13.96 -26.20
N GLU A 383 25.33 -12.93 -26.17
CA GLU A 383 26.03 -12.45 -27.37
C GLU A 383 26.97 -13.51 -27.98
N THR A 384 27.48 -14.43 -27.16
CA THR A 384 28.32 -15.55 -27.63
C THR A 384 27.51 -16.56 -28.46
N MET A 385 26.21 -16.69 -28.21
CA MET A 385 25.34 -17.58 -28.98
C MET A 385 24.90 -16.96 -30.31
N ALA A 386 24.47 -15.69 -30.24
CA ALA A 386 24.00 -14.93 -31.40
C ALA A 386 24.11 -13.44 -31.08
N ALA A 387 24.68 -12.67 -32.01
CA ALA A 387 24.74 -11.22 -31.89
C ALA A 387 23.34 -10.61 -31.84
N THR A 388 23.08 -9.64 -30.97
CA THR A 388 21.80 -8.91 -30.93
C THR A 388 21.58 -8.11 -32.23
N PRO A 389 20.57 -8.44 -33.06
CA PRO A 389 20.28 -7.68 -34.28
C PRO A 389 19.68 -6.29 -33.99
N GLN A 390 19.87 -5.33 -34.90
CA GLN A 390 19.25 -4.01 -34.82
C GLN A 390 17.80 -4.03 -35.38
N THR A 391 16.96 -4.89 -34.84
CA THR A 391 15.56 -5.08 -35.27
C THR A 391 14.55 -4.41 -34.33
N CYS A 392 14.98 -4.01 -33.13
CA CYS A 392 14.14 -3.34 -32.13
C CYS A 392 14.66 -1.94 -31.80
N GLN A 393 13.75 -1.03 -31.46
CA GLN A 393 14.05 0.28 -30.88
C GLN A 393 13.71 0.21 -29.38
N PHE A 394 14.75 0.19 -28.54
CA PHE A 394 14.59 0.04 -27.10
C PHE A 394 14.45 1.40 -26.42
N HIS A 395 13.38 1.57 -25.67
CA HIS A 395 13.12 2.69 -24.78
C HIS A 395 13.08 2.16 -23.34
N SER A 396 13.51 2.98 -22.39
CA SER A 396 13.46 2.59 -20.98
C SER A 396 13.30 3.76 -20.04
N LEU A 397 12.66 3.51 -18.90
CA LEU A 397 12.61 4.48 -17.81
C LEU A 397 13.95 4.50 -17.04
N VAL A 398 14.47 3.32 -16.70
CA VAL A 398 15.79 3.14 -16.08
C VAL A 398 16.78 2.59 -17.11
N PRO A 399 17.88 3.30 -17.40
CA PRO A 399 18.83 2.90 -18.44
C PRO A 399 19.80 1.81 -17.96
N ALA A 400 20.44 1.14 -18.93
CA ALA A 400 21.38 0.02 -18.68
C ALA A 400 22.63 0.37 -17.87
N GLY A 401 22.96 1.66 -17.73
CA GLY A 401 24.09 2.12 -16.92
C GLY A 401 23.80 2.18 -15.42
N GLN A 402 22.54 1.98 -14.99
CA GLN A 402 22.16 2.14 -13.59
C GLN A 402 22.56 0.92 -12.75
N ALA A 403 23.79 0.92 -12.24
CA ALA A 403 24.34 -0.21 -11.48
C ALA A 403 23.76 -0.39 -10.07
N ALA A 404 23.06 0.63 -9.55
CA ALA A 404 22.48 0.60 -8.20
C ALA A 404 21.18 -0.23 -8.10
N VAL A 405 20.57 -0.57 -9.24
CA VAL A 405 19.33 -1.35 -9.29
C VAL A 405 19.57 -2.80 -9.70
N GLN A 406 18.73 -3.71 -9.21
CA GLN A 406 18.81 -5.14 -9.45
C GLN A 406 17.52 -5.66 -10.10
N ASN A 407 17.63 -6.12 -11.35
CA ASN A 407 16.49 -6.59 -12.13
C ASN A 407 15.74 -7.77 -11.50
N THR A 408 16.47 -8.66 -10.84
CA THR A 408 15.90 -9.85 -10.20
C THR A 408 14.87 -9.50 -9.12
N MET A 409 15.04 -8.40 -8.39
CA MET A 409 14.06 -7.98 -7.38
C MET A 409 12.77 -7.51 -8.03
N LEU A 410 12.85 -6.82 -9.17
CA LEU A 410 11.67 -6.39 -9.92
C LEU A 410 10.93 -7.59 -10.53
N GLU A 411 11.66 -8.56 -11.08
CA GLU A 411 11.10 -9.81 -11.63
C GLU A 411 10.40 -10.62 -10.51
N MET A 412 11.07 -10.84 -9.37
CA MET A 412 10.47 -11.51 -8.20
C MET A 412 9.22 -10.77 -7.69
N CYS A 413 9.18 -9.44 -7.84
CA CYS A 413 8.04 -8.64 -7.45
C CYS A 413 6.82 -8.74 -8.37
N ASN A 414 6.91 -9.43 -9.49
CA ASN A 414 5.81 -9.47 -10.47
C ASN A 414 5.41 -10.88 -10.90
N TYR A 415 5.94 -11.92 -10.26
CA TYR A 415 5.60 -13.32 -10.57
C TYR A 415 4.10 -13.57 -10.84
N ALA A 416 3.85 -14.23 -11.96
CA ALA A 416 2.52 -14.68 -12.35
C ALA A 416 2.10 -15.94 -11.57
N THR A 417 0.80 -16.21 -11.55
CA THR A 417 0.18 -17.44 -11.02
C THR A 417 0.14 -18.59 -12.02
N HIS A 418 0.73 -18.40 -13.19
CA HIS A 418 0.91 -19.42 -14.22
C HIS A 418 2.40 -19.65 -14.48
N GLY A 419 2.76 -20.81 -15.01
CA GLY A 419 4.13 -21.10 -15.45
C GLY A 419 4.59 -20.21 -16.62
N MET A 420 5.88 -20.24 -16.95
CA MET A 420 6.41 -19.55 -18.12
C MET A 420 5.75 -20.09 -19.40
N VAL A 421 5.46 -19.21 -20.37
CA VAL A 421 4.96 -19.62 -21.69
C VAL A 421 6.07 -20.35 -22.46
N GLU A 422 5.82 -21.58 -22.87
CA GLU A 422 6.73 -22.35 -23.75
C GLU A 422 6.36 -22.17 -25.22
N ASP A 423 5.05 -22.15 -25.53
CA ASP A 423 4.53 -22.04 -26.89
C ASP A 423 3.11 -21.43 -26.86
N VAL A 424 2.55 -21.14 -28.03
CA VAL A 424 1.13 -20.75 -28.19
C VAL A 424 0.52 -21.55 -29.32
N ARG A 425 -0.56 -22.27 -29.03
CA ARG A 425 -1.36 -23.00 -30.01
C ARG A 425 -2.49 -22.11 -30.51
N LEU A 426 -2.64 -22.02 -31.83
CA LEU A 426 -3.79 -21.36 -32.45
C LEU A 426 -4.86 -22.38 -32.80
N ILE A 427 -6.04 -22.22 -32.20
CA ILE A 427 -7.26 -22.93 -32.60
C ILE A 427 -8.22 -21.89 -33.17
N GLN A 428 -8.41 -21.92 -34.49
CA GLN A 428 -9.07 -20.82 -35.22
C GLN A 428 -8.36 -19.48 -34.94
N ASP A 429 -9.07 -18.50 -34.39
CA ASP A 429 -8.54 -17.18 -34.01
C ASP A 429 -8.16 -17.08 -32.52
N PHE A 430 -8.24 -18.19 -31.77
CA PHE A 430 -7.93 -18.21 -30.35
C PHE A 430 -6.49 -18.66 -30.10
N ALA A 431 -5.75 -17.81 -29.37
CA ALA A 431 -4.42 -18.11 -28.86
C ALA A 431 -4.52 -18.84 -27.51
N ILE A 432 -4.04 -20.07 -27.46
CA ILE A 432 -4.02 -20.91 -26.26
C ILE A 432 -2.55 -21.05 -25.82
N PRO A 433 -2.14 -20.43 -24.70
CA PRO A 433 -0.77 -20.57 -24.21
C PRO A 433 -0.51 -22.01 -23.77
N VAL A 434 0.69 -22.49 -24.06
CA VAL A 434 1.26 -23.69 -23.47
C VAL A 434 2.21 -23.23 -22.38
N PHE A 435 1.87 -23.50 -21.13
CA PHE A 435 2.71 -23.15 -19.98
C PHE A 435 3.60 -24.33 -19.60
N ALA A 436 4.82 -24.01 -19.19
CA ALA A 436 5.69 -24.94 -18.49
C ALA A 436 5.01 -25.40 -17.18
N GLU A 437 5.36 -26.60 -16.72
CA GLU A 437 4.96 -27.04 -15.38
C GLU A 437 5.50 -26.09 -14.32
N ASP A 438 4.61 -25.68 -13.41
CA ASP A 438 4.97 -24.80 -12.32
C ASP A 438 5.55 -25.62 -11.16
N ASN A 439 6.86 -25.57 -11.01
CA ASN A 439 7.61 -26.34 -10.02
C ASN A 439 7.74 -25.61 -8.67
N ARG A 440 7.05 -24.47 -8.48
CA ARG A 440 7.02 -23.76 -7.20
C ARG A 440 6.22 -24.57 -6.17
N SER A 441 6.62 -24.51 -4.90
CA SER A 441 5.88 -25.21 -3.86
C SER A 441 4.52 -24.53 -3.60
N PRO A 442 3.54 -25.24 -3.02
CA PRO A 442 2.26 -24.63 -2.62
C PRO A 442 2.44 -23.40 -1.73
N GLU A 443 3.44 -23.40 -0.85
CA GLU A 443 3.78 -22.26 0.01
C GLU A 443 4.26 -21.07 -0.82
N THR A 444 5.16 -21.27 -1.79
CA THR A 444 5.61 -20.20 -2.69
C THR A 444 4.45 -19.65 -3.51
N LEU A 445 3.55 -20.50 -4.02
CA LEU A 445 2.38 -20.07 -4.78
C LEU A 445 1.41 -19.24 -3.93
N ALA A 446 1.18 -19.61 -2.66
CA ALA A 446 0.38 -18.81 -1.74
C ALA A 446 0.99 -17.42 -1.47
N ILE A 447 2.33 -17.33 -1.39
CA ILE A 447 3.02 -16.04 -1.24
C ILE A 447 2.85 -15.20 -2.52
N VAL A 448 2.97 -15.79 -3.71
CA VAL A 448 2.70 -15.10 -5.00
C VAL A 448 1.26 -14.60 -5.06
N GLU A 449 0.29 -15.40 -4.61
CA GLU A 449 -1.12 -14.99 -4.57
C GLU A 449 -1.35 -13.82 -3.61
N ALA A 450 -0.79 -13.87 -2.39
CA ALA A 450 -0.86 -12.77 -1.42
C ALA A 450 -0.26 -11.47 -1.96
N GLN A 451 0.79 -11.57 -2.76
CA GLN A 451 1.41 -10.44 -3.43
C GLN A 451 0.53 -9.86 -4.54
N GLN A 452 -0.03 -10.70 -5.41
CA GLN A 452 -0.97 -10.26 -6.45
C GLN A 452 -2.23 -9.64 -5.86
N ASP A 453 -2.75 -10.19 -4.76
CA ASP A 453 -3.90 -9.62 -4.06
C ASP A 453 -3.60 -8.23 -3.50
N CYS A 454 -2.38 -8.01 -2.99
CA CYS A 454 -1.93 -6.69 -2.58
C CYS A 454 -1.87 -5.70 -3.75
N PHE A 455 -1.32 -6.13 -4.90
CA PHE A 455 -1.32 -5.33 -6.12
C PHE A 455 -2.75 -4.97 -6.55
N ARG A 456 -3.65 -5.96 -6.59
CA ARG A 456 -5.08 -5.78 -6.94
C ARG A 456 -5.79 -4.86 -5.94
N ALA A 457 -5.45 -4.90 -4.67
CA ALA A 457 -5.97 -3.98 -3.66
C ALA A 457 -5.56 -2.54 -3.98
N GLY A 458 -4.26 -2.29 -4.23
CA GLY A 458 -3.78 -0.98 -4.66
C GLY A 458 -4.49 -0.47 -5.91
N LEU A 459 -4.67 -1.34 -6.91
CA LEU A 459 -5.39 -1.01 -8.15
C LEU A 459 -6.84 -0.57 -7.90
N ARG A 460 -7.56 -1.22 -6.98
CA ARG A 460 -8.92 -0.82 -6.60
C ARG A 460 -8.93 0.50 -5.84
N LEU A 461 -7.98 0.67 -4.91
CA LEU A 461 -7.89 1.84 -4.05
C LEU A 461 -7.52 3.12 -4.79
N MET A 462 -6.86 3.03 -5.96
CA MET A 462 -6.56 4.20 -6.82
C MET A 462 -7.78 5.11 -7.06
N GLU A 463 -9.01 4.57 -7.06
CA GLU A 463 -10.22 5.37 -7.25
C GLU A 463 -10.47 6.40 -6.15
N ASN A 464 -9.90 6.19 -4.97
CA ASN A 464 -10.05 7.10 -3.83
C ASN A 464 -9.05 8.26 -3.82
N TYR A 465 -8.10 8.29 -4.77
CA TYR A 465 -6.98 9.23 -4.78
C TYR A 465 -6.92 10.07 -6.05
N ASP A 466 -6.65 11.37 -5.87
CA ASP A 466 -6.33 12.29 -6.95
C ASP A 466 -4.82 12.25 -7.23
N LEU A 467 -4.43 11.43 -8.21
CA LEU A 467 -3.03 11.22 -8.59
C LEU A 467 -2.52 12.26 -9.61
N HIS A 468 -3.17 13.43 -9.72
CA HIS A 468 -2.74 14.49 -10.65
C HIS A 468 -1.27 14.86 -10.48
N GLU A 469 -0.77 14.96 -9.24
CA GLU A 469 0.66 15.23 -8.96
C GLU A 469 1.60 14.21 -9.63
N VAL A 470 1.22 12.93 -9.66
CA VAL A 470 1.99 11.87 -10.30
C VAL A 470 1.94 12.00 -11.81
N PHE A 471 0.74 12.26 -12.36
CA PHE A 471 0.56 12.40 -13.80
C PHE A 471 1.19 13.68 -14.37
N ALA A 472 1.42 14.68 -13.52
CA ALA A 472 2.03 15.96 -13.87
C ALA A 472 3.57 15.96 -13.78
N LEU A 473 4.20 14.95 -13.17
CA LEU A 473 5.67 14.84 -13.10
C LEU A 473 6.29 14.95 -14.48
N ASP A 474 7.36 15.73 -14.65
CA ASP A 474 8.11 15.72 -15.91
C ASP A 474 8.88 14.40 -16.10
N ASP A 475 9.38 14.15 -17.31
CA ASP A 475 10.07 12.89 -17.63
C ASP A 475 11.35 12.69 -16.79
N ALA A 476 12.05 13.76 -16.42
CA ALA A 476 13.25 13.68 -15.59
C ALA A 476 12.91 13.26 -14.16
N SER A 477 11.82 13.81 -13.61
CA SER A 477 11.30 13.47 -12.29
C SER A 477 10.75 12.06 -12.25
N LEU A 478 10.03 11.60 -13.29
CA LEU A 478 9.62 10.19 -13.41
C LEU A 478 10.82 9.25 -13.30
N VAL A 479 11.88 9.51 -14.07
CA VAL A 479 13.12 8.71 -14.02
C VAL A 479 13.74 8.73 -12.63
N ALA A 480 13.88 9.92 -12.03
CA ALA A 480 14.54 10.08 -10.73
C ALA A 480 13.78 9.35 -9.60
N VAL A 481 12.46 9.56 -9.52
CA VAL A 481 11.61 8.94 -8.48
C VAL A 481 11.57 7.43 -8.67
N THR A 482 11.35 6.93 -9.89
CA THR A 482 11.34 5.50 -10.15
C THR A 482 12.69 4.85 -9.84
N THR A 483 13.80 5.50 -10.21
CA THR A 483 15.14 4.98 -9.91
C THR A 483 15.37 4.88 -8.41
N ALA A 484 15.01 5.91 -7.63
CA ALA A 484 15.16 5.89 -6.17
C ALA A 484 14.33 4.77 -5.51
N LEU A 485 13.06 4.62 -5.90
CA LEU A 485 12.22 3.51 -5.40
C LEU A 485 12.81 2.14 -5.78
N TYR A 486 13.35 2.02 -6.98
CA TYR A 486 13.94 0.78 -7.45
C TYR A 486 15.28 0.47 -6.74
N GLU A 487 16.07 1.48 -6.39
CA GLU A 487 17.24 1.29 -5.54
C GLU A 487 16.84 0.75 -4.16
N MET A 488 15.78 1.30 -3.55
CA MET A 488 15.22 0.78 -2.30
C MET A 488 14.68 -0.65 -2.43
N LEU A 489 14.02 -0.98 -3.56
CA LEU A 489 13.60 -2.34 -3.89
C LEU A 489 14.80 -3.29 -4.02
N SER A 490 15.89 -2.81 -4.58
CA SER A 490 17.13 -3.59 -4.76
C SER A 490 17.81 -3.94 -3.44
N GLN A 491 17.46 -3.26 -2.34
CA GLN A 491 17.92 -3.57 -0.99
C GLN A 491 17.03 -4.57 -0.24
N GLN A 492 15.88 -5.01 -0.80
CA GLN A 492 14.96 -5.95 -0.17
C GLN A 492 15.46 -7.40 -0.30
N MET A 493 16.53 -7.73 0.41
CA MET A 493 17.24 -9.01 0.29
C MET A 493 16.41 -10.21 0.74
N GLU A 494 15.38 -9.99 1.56
CA GLU A 494 14.40 -11.00 1.98
C GLU A 494 13.65 -11.61 0.79
N LEU A 495 13.46 -10.86 -0.31
CA LEU A 495 12.85 -11.43 -1.52
C LEU A 495 13.66 -12.60 -2.08
N ARG A 496 15.00 -12.56 -1.94
CA ARG A 496 15.86 -13.67 -2.38
C ARG A 496 15.73 -14.90 -1.50
N SER A 497 15.47 -14.74 -0.21
CA SER A 497 15.24 -15.89 0.67
C SER A 497 13.89 -16.55 0.39
N ILE A 498 12.90 -15.77 -0.08
CA ILE A 498 11.56 -16.23 -0.45
C ILE A 498 11.55 -16.89 -1.84
N TYR A 499 12.11 -16.21 -2.85
CA TYR A 499 11.96 -16.58 -4.26
C TYR A 499 13.24 -17.04 -4.96
N GLY A 500 14.41 -16.88 -4.32
CA GLY A 500 15.71 -17.07 -4.98
C GLY A 500 15.94 -18.48 -5.52
N SER A 501 15.46 -19.52 -4.82
CA SER A 501 15.53 -20.90 -5.29
C SER A 501 14.70 -21.12 -6.56
N SER A 502 13.43 -20.71 -6.54
CA SER A 502 12.53 -20.79 -7.71
C SER A 502 13.06 -19.99 -8.89
N HIS A 503 13.54 -18.76 -8.65
CA HIS A 503 14.12 -17.89 -9.67
C HIS A 503 15.33 -18.55 -10.36
N THR A 504 16.26 -19.06 -9.54
CA THR A 504 17.49 -19.69 -10.04
C THR A 504 17.17 -20.99 -10.81
N ALA A 505 16.21 -21.77 -10.33
CA ALA A 505 15.78 -23.00 -10.99
C ALA A 505 15.18 -22.73 -12.37
N GLU A 506 14.31 -21.73 -12.50
CA GLU A 506 13.71 -21.33 -13.77
C GLU A 506 14.77 -20.80 -14.75
N GLU A 507 15.60 -19.84 -14.33
CA GLU A 507 16.65 -19.26 -15.19
C GLU A 507 17.65 -20.34 -15.65
N SER A 508 18.00 -21.29 -14.77
CA SER A 508 18.86 -22.44 -15.13
C SER A 508 18.18 -23.39 -16.11
N SER A 509 16.88 -23.65 -15.94
CA SER A 509 16.09 -24.47 -16.86
C SER A 509 16.05 -23.86 -18.26
N VAL A 510 15.75 -22.56 -18.35
CA VAL A 510 15.72 -21.80 -19.61
C VAL A 510 17.09 -21.81 -20.28
N ARG A 511 18.18 -21.56 -19.53
CA ARG A 511 19.54 -21.59 -20.09
C ARG A 511 19.91 -22.96 -20.64
N ARG A 512 19.63 -24.04 -19.92
CA ARG A 512 19.84 -25.41 -20.41
C ARG A 512 19.04 -25.71 -21.67
N ALA A 513 17.77 -25.33 -21.71
CA ALA A 513 16.92 -25.53 -22.89
C ALA A 513 17.41 -24.74 -24.12
N LEU A 514 18.06 -23.58 -23.90
CA LEU A 514 18.70 -22.79 -24.96
C LEU A 514 20.11 -23.28 -25.34
N GLY A 515 20.70 -24.20 -24.57
CA GLY A 515 22.09 -24.61 -24.75
C GLY A 515 23.12 -23.61 -24.23
N CYS A 516 22.72 -22.67 -23.35
CA CYS A 516 23.65 -21.89 -22.54
C CYS A 516 24.09 -22.74 -21.34
N ALA A 517 25.31 -23.27 -21.34
CA ALA A 517 25.93 -23.82 -20.13
C ALA A 517 26.67 -22.72 -19.38
#